data_AF-A0A923USL2-F1
#
_entry.id   AF-A0A923USL2-F1
#
_cell.length_a   1.000
_cell.length_b   1.000
_cell.length_c   1.000
_cell.angle_alpha   90.00
_cell.angle_beta   90.00
_cell.angle_gamma   90.00
#
_symmetry.space_group_name_H-M   'P 1'
#
loop_
_entity.id
_entity.type
_entity.pdbx_description
1 polymer ?
#
loop_
_entity_poly.entity_id
_entity_poly.type
_entity_poly.pdbx_seq_one_letter_code
_entity_poly.pdbx_strand_id
1 'polypeptide(L)'
;MYKLIIALTLVTLVFIACKKKTEISTTPVIEFKGVNKYQIKEYSDSLQITISYTDSDGDIGENDPNKKNIFLTDTRTNTVLEYRVKEIVPNKQTVSITGTINVVIDKIYINSTTASTEAVSYKVQLIDRAGNKSNEVQTGVITLTK
;
A
#
# COMPACT_ATOMS: atom_id res chain seq x y z
N MET A 1 46.23 35.91 -36.92
CA MET A 1 45.76 35.84 -35.51
C MET A 1 44.27 35.48 -35.37
N TYR A 2 43.46 35.51 -36.43
CA TYR A 2 42.06 35.03 -36.40
C TYR A 2 41.92 33.50 -36.51
N LYS A 3 42.91 32.81 -37.12
CA LYS A 3 42.92 31.34 -37.23
C LYS A 3 43.06 30.62 -35.88
N LEU A 4 43.64 31.28 -34.86
CA LEU A 4 43.76 30.72 -33.50
C LEU A 4 42.47 30.89 -32.67
N ILE A 5 41.61 31.84 -33.03
CA ILE A 5 40.34 32.12 -32.32
C ILE A 5 39.24 31.15 -32.78
N ILE A 6 39.33 30.65 -34.03
CA ILE A 6 38.41 29.65 -34.58
C ILE A 6 38.63 28.26 -33.95
N ALA A 7 39.84 27.98 -33.43
CA ALA A 7 40.14 26.72 -32.75
C ALA A 7 39.61 26.67 -31.29
N LEU A 8 39.30 27.82 -30.69
CA LEU A 8 38.86 27.90 -29.29
C LEU A 8 37.34 27.82 -29.12
N THR A 9 36.59 27.94 -30.22
CA THR A 9 35.11 27.93 -30.22
C THR A 9 34.49 26.55 -30.47
N LEU A 10 35.30 25.53 -30.78
CA LEU A 10 34.82 24.18 -31.12
C LEU A 10 34.78 23.20 -29.92
N VAL A 11 35.34 23.58 -28.76
CA VAL A 11 35.50 22.67 -27.61
C VAL A 11 34.38 22.82 -26.56
N THR A 12 33.44 23.75 -26.74
CA THR A 12 32.38 24.06 -25.75
C THR A 12 31.05 23.33 -25.96
N LEU A 13 30.97 22.36 -26.87
CA LEU A 13 29.75 21.57 -27.12
C LEU A 13 29.91 20.09 -26.72
N VAL A 14 30.40 19.82 -25.51
CA VAL A 14 30.20 18.49 -24.91
C VAL A 14 28.77 18.46 -24.38
N PHE A 15 27.90 17.93 -25.22
CA PHE A 15 26.50 17.67 -24.96
C PHE A 15 26.30 17.00 -23.60
N ILE A 16 25.65 17.73 -22.70
CA ILE A 16 24.99 17.19 -21.51
C ILE A 16 23.76 16.42 -22.01
N ALA A 17 23.98 15.23 -22.57
CA ALA A 17 22.93 14.27 -22.87
C ALA A 17 22.71 13.41 -21.62
N CYS A 18 22.18 14.04 -20.57
CA CYS A 18 21.66 13.29 -19.43
C CYS A 18 20.39 12.59 -19.92
N LYS A 19 20.48 11.31 -20.29
CA LYS A 19 19.29 10.50 -20.55
C LYS A 19 18.46 10.54 -19.28
N LYS A 20 17.23 11.07 -19.33
CA LYS A 20 16.27 10.88 -18.23
C LYS A 20 16.09 9.38 -18.08
N LYS A 21 16.72 8.79 -17.07
CA LYS A 21 16.41 7.45 -16.61
C LYS A 21 14.99 7.54 -16.08
N THR A 22 14.05 6.92 -16.77
CA THR A 22 12.71 6.69 -16.22
C THR A 22 12.92 5.77 -15.02
N GLU A 23 13.01 6.37 -13.83
CA GLU A 23 13.02 5.61 -12.58
C GLU A 23 11.67 4.88 -12.52
N ILE A 24 11.69 3.56 -12.63
CA ILE A 24 10.50 2.74 -12.42
C ILE A 24 10.13 2.93 -10.95
N SER A 25 8.89 3.39 -10.69
CA SER A 25 8.44 3.59 -9.32
C SER A 25 8.37 2.23 -8.61
N THR A 26 9.17 2.10 -7.55
CA THR A 26 9.15 0.97 -6.60
C THR A 26 8.09 1.14 -5.53
N THR A 27 7.20 2.13 -5.66
CA THR A 27 6.13 2.33 -4.69
C THR A 27 5.01 1.34 -4.98
N PRO A 28 4.56 0.55 -4.00
CA PRO A 28 3.47 -0.39 -4.21
C PRO A 28 2.17 0.37 -4.52
N VAL A 29 1.39 -0.16 -5.47
CA VAL A 29 0.06 0.37 -5.81
C VAL A 29 -0.98 -0.67 -5.40
N ILE A 30 -2.03 -0.23 -4.70
CA ILE A 30 -3.10 -1.11 -4.23
C ILE A 30 -4.47 -0.69 -4.75
N GLU A 31 -5.38 -1.67 -4.87
CA GLU A 31 -6.79 -1.44 -5.20
C GLU A 31 -7.70 -2.24 -4.28
N PHE A 32 -8.78 -1.61 -3.81
CA PHE A 32 -9.82 -2.32 -3.07
C PHE A 32 -10.58 -3.27 -4.00
N LYS A 33 -10.69 -4.55 -3.60
CA LYS A 33 -11.41 -5.57 -4.39
C LYS A 33 -12.72 -6.00 -3.74
N GLY A 34 -12.85 -5.94 -2.43
CA GLY A 34 -14.10 -6.28 -1.76
C GLY A 34 -13.94 -6.67 -0.30
N VAL A 35 -15.07 -7.05 0.28
CA VAL A 35 -15.16 -7.68 1.61
C VAL A 35 -15.94 -8.99 1.52
N ASN A 36 -15.74 -9.89 2.48
CA ASN A 36 -16.51 -11.14 2.54
C ASN A 36 -18.01 -10.92 2.80
N LYS A 37 -18.38 -9.88 3.56
CA LYS A 37 -19.76 -9.50 3.85
C LYS A 37 -19.87 -8.03 4.23
N TYR A 38 -21.00 -7.42 3.87
CA TYR A 38 -21.32 -6.03 4.19
C TYR A 38 -22.22 -5.88 5.43
N GLN A 39 -22.67 -6.99 6.00
CA GLN A 39 -23.37 -7.03 7.29
C GLN A 39 -22.59 -7.93 8.24
N ILE A 40 -22.15 -7.38 9.37
CA ILE A 40 -21.30 -8.05 10.36
C ILE A 40 -22.04 -8.05 11.70
N LYS A 41 -22.17 -9.21 12.33
CA LYS A 41 -22.60 -9.31 13.72
C LYS A 41 -21.40 -9.08 14.66
N GLU A 42 -21.49 -8.08 15.53
CA GLU A 42 -20.40 -7.76 16.46
C GLU A 42 -20.03 -8.96 17.34
N TYR A 43 -18.74 -9.06 17.68
CA TYR A 43 -18.15 -10.14 18.50
C TYR A 43 -18.31 -11.58 18.00
N SER A 44 -19.11 -11.83 16.95
CA SER A 44 -19.41 -13.14 16.39
C SER A 44 -18.77 -13.34 15.03
N ASP A 45 -18.79 -12.30 14.21
CA ASP A 45 -18.36 -12.36 12.82
C ASP A 45 -16.99 -11.74 12.61
N SER A 46 -16.22 -12.29 11.66
CA SER A 46 -15.01 -11.66 11.13
C SER A 46 -15.26 -10.96 9.80
N LEU A 47 -14.56 -9.85 9.60
CA LEU A 47 -14.51 -9.11 8.33
C LEU A 47 -13.20 -9.43 7.63
N GLN A 48 -13.27 -9.94 6.40
CA GLN A 48 -12.12 -10.05 5.52
C GLN A 48 -12.17 -8.92 4.51
N ILE A 49 -11.11 -8.12 4.42
CA ILE A 49 -10.90 -7.12 3.38
C ILE A 49 -9.88 -7.67 2.39
N THR A 50 -10.22 -7.60 1.10
CA THR A 50 -9.35 -8.02 0.00
C THR A 50 -8.90 -6.81 -0.81
N ILE A 51 -7.58 -6.67 -0.96
CA ILE A 51 -6.96 -5.70 -1.87
C ILE A 51 -6.13 -6.44 -2.92
N SER A 52 -5.95 -5.86 -4.11
CA SER A 52 -4.84 -6.24 -4.99
C SER A 52 -3.65 -5.33 -4.78
N TYR A 53 -2.46 -5.80 -5.15
CA TYR A 53 -1.25 -5.02 -5.17
C TYR A 53 -0.48 -5.22 -6.49
N THR A 54 0.28 -4.19 -6.87
CA THR A 54 1.34 -4.22 -7.88
C THR A 54 2.58 -3.59 -7.28
N ASP A 55 3.72 -4.26 -7.42
CA ASP A 55 5.00 -3.82 -6.91
C ASP A 55 6.13 -4.19 -7.88
N SER A 56 7.10 -3.29 -8.07
CA SER A 56 8.05 -3.42 -9.18
C SER A 56 9.37 -4.09 -8.79
N ASP A 57 9.71 -4.07 -7.50
CA ASP A 57 10.95 -4.61 -6.95
C ASP A 57 10.75 -5.73 -5.93
N GLY A 58 9.51 -6.08 -5.60
CA GLY A 58 9.16 -7.34 -4.96
C GLY A 58 9.40 -7.36 -3.47
N ASP A 59 9.37 -6.21 -2.81
CA ASP A 59 9.76 -6.06 -1.42
C ASP A 59 8.56 -5.87 -0.46
N ILE A 60 7.34 -6.18 -0.92
CA ILE A 60 6.17 -6.35 -0.07
C ILE A 60 6.34 -7.53 0.89
N GLY A 61 6.07 -7.26 2.18
CA GLY A 61 5.96 -8.28 3.21
C GLY A 61 7.24 -8.46 4.04
N GLU A 62 7.09 -9.11 5.20
CA GLU A 62 8.19 -9.32 6.15
C GLU A 62 7.98 -10.62 6.94
N ASN A 63 9.07 -11.32 7.28
CA ASN A 63 9.05 -12.57 8.04
C ASN A 63 9.23 -12.38 9.55
N ASP A 64 9.65 -11.20 10.01
CA ASP A 64 9.62 -10.82 11.42
C ASP A 64 8.17 -10.66 11.93
N PRO A 65 7.71 -11.46 12.91
CA PRO A 65 6.34 -11.37 13.44
C PRO A 65 5.98 -10.02 14.09
N ASN A 66 7.00 -9.25 14.49
CA ASN A 66 6.83 -7.95 15.14
C ASN A 66 6.65 -6.80 14.15
N LYS A 67 6.96 -7.01 12.87
CA LYS A 67 6.82 -5.99 11.84
C LYS A 67 5.38 -5.93 11.33
N LYS A 68 4.86 -4.72 11.21
CA LYS A 68 3.55 -4.41 10.63
C LYS A 68 3.76 -3.56 9.39
N ASN A 69 3.02 -3.87 8.35
CA ASN A 69 3.25 -3.30 7.02
C ASN A 69 1.95 -3.12 6.22
N ILE A 70 0.79 -3.53 6.77
CA ILE A 70 -0.51 -3.14 6.24
C ILE A 70 -1.37 -2.59 7.37
N PHE A 71 -1.96 -1.43 7.12
CA PHE A 71 -2.62 -0.59 8.12
C PHE A 71 -4.05 -0.33 7.70
N LEU A 72 -4.99 -0.58 8.61
CA LEU A 72 -6.42 -0.37 8.40
C LEU A 72 -6.91 0.68 9.40
N THR A 73 -7.31 1.85 8.90
CA THR A 73 -7.84 2.94 9.74
C THR A 73 -9.36 2.90 9.76
N ASP A 74 -9.95 2.70 10.93
CA ASP A 74 -11.40 2.81 11.14
C ASP A 74 -11.84 4.26 10.96
N THR A 75 -12.74 4.54 10.00
CA THR A 75 -13.15 5.91 9.68
C THR A 75 -14.03 6.56 10.76
N ARG A 76 -14.57 5.78 11.70
CA ARG A 76 -15.39 6.31 12.80
C ARG A 76 -14.53 6.87 13.93
N THR A 77 -13.44 6.17 14.27
CA THR A 77 -12.64 6.46 15.46
C THR A 77 -11.22 6.94 15.14
N ASN A 78 -10.78 6.83 13.88
CA ASN A 78 -9.38 6.99 13.46
C ASN A 78 -8.41 6.00 14.14
N THR A 79 -8.92 4.91 14.71
CA THR A 79 -8.08 3.85 15.25
C THR A 79 -7.42 3.08 14.12
N VAL A 80 -6.11 2.89 14.22
CA VAL A 80 -5.32 2.11 13.26
C VAL A 80 -5.17 0.68 13.76
N LEU A 81 -5.57 -0.27 12.92
CA LEU A 81 -5.31 -1.69 13.09
C LEU A 81 -4.10 -2.07 12.25
N GLU A 82 -3.13 -2.74 12.86
CA GLU A 82 -1.84 -3.03 12.26
C GLU A 82 -1.67 -4.53 12.03
N TYR A 83 -1.44 -4.92 10.78
CA TYR A 83 -1.26 -6.31 10.39
C TYR A 83 0.06 -6.53 9.69
N ARG A 84 0.45 -7.81 9.62
CA ARG A 84 1.64 -8.25 8.91
C ARG A 84 1.26 -9.04 7.67
N VAL A 85 1.73 -8.56 6.53
CA VAL A 85 1.86 -9.30 5.29
C VAL A 85 3.18 -10.09 5.38
N LYS A 86 3.10 -11.41 5.18
CA LYS A 86 4.29 -12.27 5.10
C LYS A 86 5.12 -11.90 3.87
N GLU A 87 6.43 -12.12 3.94
CA GLU A 87 7.29 -11.91 2.78
C GLU A 87 6.77 -12.71 1.59
N ILE A 88 6.60 -12.02 0.45
CA ILE A 88 6.08 -12.63 -0.78
C ILE A 88 7.23 -13.16 -1.63
N VAL A 89 8.31 -12.38 -1.77
CA VAL A 89 9.51 -12.78 -2.52
C VAL A 89 10.61 -13.20 -1.55
N PRO A 90 10.98 -14.49 -1.51
CA PRO A 90 12.04 -14.97 -0.62
C PRO A 90 13.41 -14.46 -1.06
N ASN A 91 14.32 -14.33 -0.09
CA ASN A 91 15.72 -13.94 -0.29
C ASN A 91 15.91 -12.53 -0.88
N LYS A 92 14.89 -11.66 -0.78
CA LYS A 92 14.96 -10.25 -1.22
C LYS A 92 15.37 -10.08 -2.69
N GLN A 93 14.91 -11.00 -3.55
CA GLN A 93 15.14 -10.88 -4.99
C GLN A 93 14.35 -9.69 -5.54
N THR A 94 14.96 -8.96 -6.49
CA THR A 94 14.29 -7.86 -7.17
C THR A 94 13.47 -8.40 -8.34
N VAL A 95 12.16 -8.50 -8.16
CA VAL A 95 11.23 -9.00 -9.18
C VAL A 95 9.89 -8.29 -9.05
N SER A 96 9.29 -7.92 -10.18
CA SER A 96 7.95 -7.33 -10.14
C SER A 96 6.92 -8.40 -9.78
N ILE A 97 6.03 -8.05 -8.86
CA ILE A 97 4.98 -8.91 -8.35
C ILE A 97 3.62 -8.23 -8.43
N THR A 98 2.59 -9.03 -8.66
CA THR A 98 1.19 -8.65 -8.54
C THR A 98 0.44 -9.74 -7.81
N GLY A 99 -0.58 -9.38 -7.04
CA GLY A 99 -1.39 -10.38 -6.34
C GLY A 99 -2.48 -9.76 -5.50
N THR A 100 -2.97 -10.54 -4.53
CA THR A 100 -4.00 -10.10 -3.58
C THR A 100 -3.58 -10.36 -2.16
N ILE A 101 -3.96 -9.44 -1.26
CA ILE A 101 -3.79 -9.59 0.20
C ILE A 101 -5.18 -9.62 0.82
N ASN A 102 -5.39 -10.62 1.69
CA ASN A 102 -6.58 -10.73 2.52
C ASN A 102 -6.20 -10.37 3.96
N VAL A 103 -6.86 -9.35 4.52
CA VAL A 103 -6.70 -8.96 5.92
C VAL A 103 -7.98 -9.32 6.67
N VAL A 104 -7.86 -10.04 7.77
CA VAL A 104 -8.99 -10.47 8.60
C VAL A 104 -9.03 -9.66 9.90
N ILE A 105 -10.17 -9.05 10.17
CA ILE A 105 -10.47 -8.36 11.43
C ILE A 105 -11.42 -9.26 12.24
N ASP A 106 -10.90 -9.83 13.34
CA ASP A 106 -11.63 -10.82 14.14
C ASP A 106 -12.59 -10.21 15.16
N LYS A 107 -12.37 -8.96 15.57
CA LYS A 107 -13.18 -8.29 16.59
C LYS A 107 -13.58 -6.91 16.11
N ILE A 108 -14.79 -6.83 15.58
CA ILE A 108 -15.44 -5.58 15.25
C ILE A 108 -16.65 -5.41 16.18
N TYR A 109 -16.85 -4.19 16.65
CA TYR A 109 -17.90 -3.84 17.59
C TYR A 109 -18.56 -2.52 17.22
N ILE A 110 -19.81 -2.38 17.66
CA ILE A 110 -20.53 -1.12 17.62
C ILE A 110 -19.97 -0.22 18.73
N ASN A 111 -19.53 0.98 18.34
CA ASN A 111 -18.98 1.98 19.26
C ASN A 111 -20.10 2.73 20.02
N SER A 112 -21.32 2.73 19.48
CA SER A 112 -22.49 3.33 20.13
C SER A 112 -23.09 2.42 21.21
N THR A 113 -23.39 2.99 22.38
CA THR A 113 -24.02 2.25 23.49
C THR A 113 -25.53 2.04 23.30
N THR A 114 -26.18 2.88 22.48
CA THR A 114 -27.64 2.87 22.29
C THR A 114 -28.07 2.31 20.94
N ALA A 115 -27.25 2.43 19.89
CA ALA A 115 -27.61 1.95 18.57
C ALA A 115 -27.60 0.41 18.50
N SER A 116 -28.51 -0.16 17.71
CA SER A 116 -28.50 -1.59 17.36
C SER A 116 -27.70 -1.89 16.09
N THR A 117 -27.34 -0.84 15.34
CA THR A 117 -26.55 -0.93 14.12
C THR A 117 -25.59 0.25 13.99
N GLU A 118 -24.49 0.07 13.27
CA GLU A 118 -23.55 1.15 12.97
C GLU A 118 -22.85 0.94 11.63
N ALA A 119 -22.64 2.01 10.87
CA ALA A 119 -21.91 1.96 9.61
C ALA A 119 -20.41 2.23 9.84
N VAL A 120 -19.54 1.38 9.29
CA VAL A 120 -18.08 1.53 9.33
C VAL A 120 -17.49 1.39 7.93
N SER A 121 -16.38 2.07 7.68
CA SER A 121 -15.50 1.79 6.54
C SER A 121 -14.05 1.84 7.00
N TYR A 122 -13.16 1.23 6.24
CA TYR A 122 -11.73 1.20 6.55
C TYR A 122 -10.92 1.81 5.41
N LYS A 123 -9.99 2.69 5.77
CA LYS A 123 -8.90 3.10 4.86
C LYS A 123 -7.76 2.11 4.99
N VAL A 124 -7.19 1.68 3.87
CA VAL A 124 -6.11 0.70 3.81
C VAL A 124 -4.88 1.35 3.18
N GLN A 125 -3.73 1.18 3.83
CA GLN A 125 -2.42 1.57 3.31
C GLN A 125 -1.41 0.45 3.52
N LEU A 126 -0.60 0.18 2.51
CA LEU A 126 0.49 -0.78 2.53
C LEU A 126 1.82 -0.02 2.58
N ILE A 127 2.80 -0.57 3.32
CA ILE A 127 4.17 -0.07 3.37
C ILE A 127 5.08 -1.23 2.98
N ASP A 128 5.93 -1.04 1.99
CA ASP A 128 6.92 -2.07 1.62
C ASP A 128 8.10 -2.12 2.61
N ARG A 129 9.10 -2.95 2.32
CA ARG A 129 10.27 -3.11 3.18
C ARG A 129 11.26 -1.95 3.06
N ALA A 130 11.31 -1.26 1.92
CA ALA A 130 12.06 -0.02 1.73
C ALA A 130 11.43 1.20 2.43
N GLY A 131 10.17 1.08 2.89
CA GLY A 131 9.41 2.12 3.57
C GLY A 131 8.55 2.97 2.63
N ASN A 132 8.38 2.60 1.36
CA ASN A 132 7.48 3.32 0.47
C ASN A 132 6.03 3.00 0.84
N LYS A 133 5.21 4.05 0.88
CA LYS A 133 3.79 3.95 1.21
C LYS A 133 2.98 3.90 -0.07
N SER A 134 2.07 2.93 -0.15
CA SER A 134 1.11 2.86 -1.25
C SER A 134 0.16 4.05 -1.25
N ASN A 135 -0.59 4.19 -2.35
CA ASN A 135 -1.84 4.92 -2.33
C ASN A 135 -2.78 4.37 -1.24
N GLU A 136 -3.70 5.22 -0.76
CA GLU A 136 -4.75 4.82 0.17
C GLU A 136 -5.98 4.38 -0.61
N VAL A 137 -6.62 3.30 -0.16
CA VAL A 137 -7.93 2.85 -0.68
C VAL A 137 -8.93 2.74 0.46
N GLN A 138 -10.22 2.89 0.17
CA GLN A 138 -11.27 2.79 1.17
C GLN A 138 -12.23 1.66 0.81
N THR A 139 -12.66 0.90 1.82
CA THR A 139 -13.71 -0.12 1.64
C THR A 139 -15.05 0.55 1.32
N GLY A 140 -15.98 -0.23 0.78
CA GLY A 140 -17.40 0.12 0.88
C GLY A 140 -17.86 0.20 2.34
N VAL A 141 -19.06 0.76 2.56
CA VAL A 141 -19.68 0.84 3.89
C VAL A 141 -20.12 -0.55 4.34
N ILE A 142 -19.69 -0.95 5.53
CA ILE A 142 -20.07 -2.18 6.22
C ILE A 142 -21.03 -1.83 7.36
N THR A 143 -22.14 -2.53 7.46
CA THR A 143 -23.11 -2.39 8.55
C THR A 143 -22.81 -3.39 9.65
N LEU A 144 -22.54 -2.88 10.85
CA LEU A 144 -22.43 -3.65 12.08
C LEU A 144 -23.81 -3.81 12.71
N THR A 145 -24.07 -4.96 13.31
CA THR A 145 -25.31 -5.33 14.00
C THR A 145 -24.97 -6.00 15.32
N LYS A 146 -25.84 -5.85 16.34
CA LYS A 146 -25.72 -6.56 17.63
C LYS A 146 -25.86 -8.08 17.50
#